data_AF-A0A7S0MNJ9-F1
#
_entry.id   AF-A0A7S0MNJ9-F1
#
_cell.length_a   1.000
_cell.length_b   1.000
_cell.length_c   1.000
_cell.angle_alpha   90.00
_cell.angle_beta   90.00
_cell.angle_gamma   90.00
#
_symmetry.space_group_name_H-M   'P 1'
#
loop_
_entity.id
_entity.type
_entity.pdbx_description
1 polymer ?
#
loop_
_entity_poly.entity_id
_entity_poly.type
_entity_poly.pdbx_seq_one_letter_code
_entity_poly.pdbx_strand_id
1 'polypeptide(L)'
;HKMNSDRTLSQEKLASSVWYTSKLLEKSVREASTWIQETVSAKRDESDEVVQKLLTDFDQLKKDQTQMVKLLQQYTKQQQALQTTEASLALLLTEMGQHENSPSIRECLTVAGGFFGRIHKQRDDLVKGSESAASALENFAATAIEDLKLSVRKYDSARREYLASEKTVNRSKSIATNTERREMMQGEIDDATNNYRLLSWQVGQKVKILSHHRCREVCTKMSVLMAAEEAFITAAAETVRASGWRPYVPNEREANEVITECYTQEAPAPIVSLSPSRPAWGGTGSGGPAGGRPDKPVPPLAAGSGGQGWSPDGSDPVVV
;
A
#
# COMPACT_ATOMS: atom_id res chain seq x y z
N HIS A 1 -7.17 -43.09 -7.53
CA HIS A 1 -7.36 -42.28 -8.76
C HIS A 1 -7.62 -40.78 -8.52
N LYS A 2 -8.42 -40.36 -7.51
CA LYS A 2 -8.69 -38.92 -7.25
C LYS A 2 -7.46 -38.08 -6.86
N MET A 3 -6.53 -38.62 -6.04
CA MET A 3 -5.32 -37.91 -5.60
C MET A 3 -4.30 -37.58 -6.71
N ASN A 4 -4.28 -38.32 -7.83
CA ASN A 4 -3.39 -38.00 -8.95
C ASN A 4 -3.94 -36.88 -9.83
N SER A 5 -5.27 -36.68 -9.84
CA SER A 5 -5.94 -35.65 -10.65
C SER A 5 -5.70 -34.25 -10.10
N ASP A 6 -5.64 -34.09 -8.77
CA ASP A 6 -5.47 -32.78 -8.14
C ASP A 6 -4.01 -32.28 -8.24
N ARG A 7 -3.04 -33.19 -8.23
CA ARG A 7 -1.61 -32.86 -8.47
C ARG A 7 -1.35 -32.38 -9.89
N THR A 8 -1.98 -32.99 -10.89
CA THR A 8 -1.86 -32.57 -12.29
C THR A 8 -2.50 -31.21 -12.54
N LEU A 9 -3.66 -30.92 -11.93
CA LEU A 9 -4.32 -29.61 -12.03
C LEU A 9 -3.49 -28.48 -11.38
N SER A 10 -2.85 -28.74 -10.23
CA SER A 10 -1.95 -27.78 -9.58
C SER A 10 -0.69 -27.51 -10.41
N GLN A 11 -0.09 -28.55 -11.03
CA GLN A 11 1.04 -28.39 -11.94
C GLN A 11 0.67 -27.66 -13.23
N GLU A 12 -0.50 -27.93 -13.81
CA GLU A 12 -0.98 -27.21 -15.01
C GLU A 12 -1.25 -25.73 -14.73
N LYS A 13 -1.78 -25.39 -13.54
CA LYS A 13 -1.95 -23.99 -13.13
C LYS A 13 -0.63 -23.26 -12.91
N LEU A 14 0.33 -23.90 -12.25
CA LEU A 14 1.69 -23.36 -12.09
C LEU A 14 2.38 -23.19 -13.44
N ALA A 15 2.30 -24.18 -14.33
CA ALA A 15 2.83 -24.10 -15.68
C ALA A 15 2.17 -22.99 -16.50
N SER A 16 0.86 -22.78 -16.34
CA SER A 16 0.10 -21.70 -16.97
C SER A 16 0.52 -20.31 -16.46
N SER A 17 0.72 -20.15 -15.15
CA SER A 17 1.20 -18.89 -14.55
C SER A 17 2.63 -18.56 -14.97
N VAL A 18 3.53 -19.56 -14.98
CA VAL A 18 4.91 -19.41 -15.48
C VAL A 18 4.93 -19.08 -16.97
N TRP A 19 4.06 -19.70 -17.76
CA TRP A 19 3.93 -19.39 -19.17
C TRP A 19 3.42 -17.97 -19.39
N TYR A 20 2.39 -17.53 -18.65
CA TYR A 20 1.83 -16.19 -18.78
C TYR A 20 2.84 -15.10 -18.39
N THR A 21 3.57 -15.29 -17.29
CA THR A 21 4.66 -14.38 -16.88
C THR A 21 5.81 -14.37 -17.89
N SER A 22 6.17 -15.52 -18.45
CA SER A 22 7.16 -15.61 -19.53
C SER A 22 6.70 -14.87 -20.79
N LYS A 23 5.43 -14.97 -21.19
CA LYS A 23 4.87 -14.22 -22.33
C LYS A 23 4.77 -12.72 -22.08
N LEU A 24 4.46 -12.30 -20.85
CA LEU A 24 4.54 -10.89 -20.47
C LEU A 24 5.98 -10.36 -20.55
N LEU A 25 6.96 -11.16 -20.13
CA LEU A 25 8.38 -10.81 -20.24
C LEU A 25 8.81 -10.71 -21.70
N GLU A 26 8.50 -11.70 -22.55
CA GLU A 26 8.80 -11.67 -23.99
C GLU A 26 8.18 -10.46 -24.69
N LYS A 27 6.91 -10.18 -24.40
CA LYS A 27 6.20 -9.01 -24.93
C LYS A 27 6.87 -7.72 -24.47
N SER A 28 7.21 -7.60 -23.20
CA SER A 28 7.90 -6.42 -22.66
C SER A 28 9.28 -6.22 -23.28
N VAL A 29 10.07 -7.27 -23.48
CA VAL A 29 11.37 -7.17 -24.15
C VAL A 29 11.20 -6.72 -25.59
N ARG A 30 10.19 -7.23 -26.30
CA ARG A 30 9.89 -6.81 -27.67
C ARG A 30 9.45 -5.35 -27.74
N GLU A 31 8.53 -4.93 -26.87
CA GLU A 31 8.08 -3.54 -26.77
C GLU A 31 9.24 -2.60 -26.41
N ALA A 32 10.11 -3.00 -25.47
CA ALA A 32 11.31 -2.25 -25.14
C ALA A 32 12.28 -2.15 -26.33
N SER A 33 12.46 -3.24 -27.09
CA SER A 33 13.33 -3.25 -28.28
C SER A 33 12.79 -2.36 -29.39
N THR A 34 11.47 -2.43 -29.68
CA THR A 34 10.83 -1.54 -30.65
C THR A 34 10.93 -0.09 -30.22
N TRP A 35 10.65 0.18 -28.94
CA TRP A 35 10.77 1.51 -28.36
C TRP A 35 12.21 2.06 -28.44
N ILE A 36 13.23 1.25 -28.13
CA ILE A 36 14.64 1.63 -28.31
C ILE A 36 14.92 1.97 -29.78
N GLN A 37 14.45 1.15 -30.71
CA GLN A 37 14.68 1.35 -32.14
C GLN A 37 14.02 2.63 -32.67
N GLU A 38 12.79 2.91 -32.24
CA GLU A 38 12.07 4.17 -32.52
C GLU A 38 12.76 5.38 -31.88
N THR A 39 13.28 5.22 -30.66
CA THR A 39 13.92 6.28 -29.88
C THR A 39 15.31 6.66 -30.42
N VAL A 40 16.11 5.67 -30.83
CA VAL A 40 17.43 5.89 -31.46
C VAL A 40 17.26 6.52 -32.85
N SER A 41 16.14 6.24 -33.52
CA SER A 41 15.82 6.80 -34.85
C SER A 41 15.12 8.17 -34.77
N ALA A 42 14.64 8.58 -33.60
CA ALA A 42 13.95 9.85 -33.42
C ALA A 42 14.93 11.03 -33.47
N LYS A 43 14.53 12.13 -34.12
CA LYS A 43 15.30 13.39 -34.10
C LYS A 43 15.51 13.85 -32.66
N ARG A 44 16.73 14.27 -32.33
CA ARG A 44 17.11 14.85 -31.02
C ARG A 44 16.57 16.28 -30.85
N ASP A 45 15.26 16.44 -30.97
CA ASP A 45 14.59 17.73 -30.85
C ASP A 45 13.23 17.51 -30.17
N GLU A 46 13.27 17.29 -28.86
CA GLU A 46 12.07 17.37 -28.02
C GLU A 46 11.90 18.83 -27.57
N SER A 47 10.75 19.42 -27.89
CA SER A 47 10.44 20.79 -27.48
C SER A 47 10.28 20.88 -25.96
N ASP A 48 10.56 22.06 -25.40
CA ASP A 48 10.39 22.38 -23.97
C ASP A 48 9.01 21.95 -23.46
N GLU A 49 7.96 22.24 -24.25
CA GLU A 49 6.57 21.91 -23.93
C GLU A 49 6.35 20.41 -23.77
N VAL A 50 6.96 19.59 -24.64
CA VAL A 50 6.84 18.13 -24.56
C VAL A 50 7.53 17.61 -23.30
N VAL A 51 8.72 18.12 -22.98
CA VAL A 51 9.44 17.71 -21.76
C VAL A 51 8.68 18.14 -20.50
N GLN A 52 8.16 19.37 -20.44
CA GLN A 52 7.35 19.84 -19.31
C GLN A 52 6.07 19.01 -19.12
N LYS A 53 5.42 18.64 -20.22
CA LYS A 53 4.27 17.72 -20.17
C LYS A 53 4.67 16.36 -19.62
N LEU A 54 5.76 15.77 -20.13
CA LEU A 54 6.28 14.48 -19.65
C LEU A 54 6.61 14.52 -18.15
N LEU A 55 7.23 15.60 -17.68
CA LEU A 55 7.52 15.79 -16.25
C LEU A 55 6.25 15.90 -15.41
N THR A 56 5.25 16.63 -15.88
CA THR A 56 3.93 16.74 -15.22
C THR A 56 3.24 15.38 -15.12
N ASP A 57 3.23 14.63 -16.23
CA ASP A 57 2.66 13.28 -16.27
C ASP A 57 3.42 12.35 -15.31
N PHE A 58 4.75 12.44 -15.26
CA PHE A 58 5.56 11.65 -14.34
C PHE A 58 5.30 11.98 -12.86
N ASP A 59 5.12 13.26 -12.53
CA ASP A 59 4.76 13.68 -11.17
C ASP A 59 3.40 13.11 -10.73
N GLN A 60 2.44 13.02 -11.66
CA GLN A 60 1.18 12.34 -11.39
C GLN A 60 1.40 10.83 -11.17
N LEU A 61 2.18 10.16 -12.03
CA LEU A 61 2.52 8.75 -11.88
C LEU A 61 3.22 8.45 -10.54
N LYS A 62 4.07 9.36 -10.08
CA LYS A 62 4.72 9.30 -8.76
C LYS A 62 3.71 9.37 -7.62
N LYS A 63 2.73 10.27 -7.69
CA LYS A 63 1.66 10.38 -6.68
C LYS A 63 0.85 9.08 -6.62
N ASP A 64 0.46 8.56 -7.78
CA ASP A 64 -0.32 7.33 -7.88
C ASP A 64 0.46 6.12 -7.35
N GLN A 65 1.76 6.01 -7.68
CA GLN A 65 2.67 4.98 -7.16
C GLN A 65 2.76 5.04 -5.63
N THR A 66 2.94 6.25 -5.08
CA THR A 66 3.05 6.46 -3.63
C THR A 66 1.75 6.08 -2.92
N GLN A 67 0.61 6.44 -3.49
CA GLN A 67 -0.69 6.06 -2.95
C GLN A 67 -0.90 4.53 -3.00
N MET A 68 -0.52 3.89 -4.10
CA MET A 68 -0.59 2.43 -4.24
C MET A 68 0.25 1.71 -3.18
N VAL A 69 1.50 2.15 -2.97
CA VAL A 69 2.38 1.59 -1.92
C VAL A 69 1.75 1.76 -0.54
N LYS A 70 1.18 2.93 -0.23
CA LYS A 70 0.49 3.16 1.05
C LYS A 70 -0.69 2.21 1.26
N LEU A 71 -1.53 2.03 0.23
CA LEU A 71 -2.67 1.12 0.29
C LEU A 71 -2.21 -0.33 0.47
N LEU A 72 -1.16 -0.74 -0.23
CA LEU A 72 -0.60 -2.08 -0.10
C LEU A 72 -0.01 -2.33 1.29
N GLN A 73 0.70 -1.35 1.86
CA GLN A 73 1.20 -1.41 3.24
C GLN A 73 0.04 -1.50 4.27
N GLN A 74 -1.05 -0.78 4.05
CA GLN A 74 -2.25 -0.87 4.91
C GLN A 74 -2.89 -2.25 4.81
N TYR A 75 -3.05 -2.77 3.59
CA TYR A 75 -3.54 -4.12 3.35
C TYR A 75 -2.66 -5.17 4.05
N THR A 76 -1.32 -5.08 3.92
CA THR A 76 -0.39 -5.98 4.63
C THR A 76 -0.57 -5.96 6.14
N LYS A 77 -0.73 -4.76 6.74
CA LYS A 77 -1.00 -4.63 8.18
C LYS A 77 -2.32 -5.29 8.58
N GLN A 78 -3.35 -5.19 7.74
CA GLN A 78 -4.62 -5.89 7.98
C GLN A 78 -4.45 -7.40 7.90
N GLN A 79 -3.66 -7.91 6.94
CA GLN A 79 -3.34 -9.35 6.84
C GLN A 79 -2.57 -9.86 8.07
N GLN A 80 -1.60 -9.10 8.57
CA GLN A 80 -0.87 -9.42 9.80
C GLN A 80 -1.79 -9.43 11.03
N ALA A 81 -2.72 -8.47 11.13
CA ALA A 81 -3.69 -8.43 12.22
C ALA A 81 -4.59 -9.67 12.20
N LEU A 82 -5.12 -10.03 11.02
CA LEU A 82 -5.91 -11.26 10.84
C LEU A 82 -5.10 -12.51 11.19
N GLN A 83 -3.84 -12.60 10.75
CA GLN A 83 -2.95 -13.71 11.09
C GLN A 83 -2.78 -13.87 12.60
N THR A 84 -2.57 -12.75 13.30
CA THR A 84 -2.43 -12.74 14.76
C THR A 84 -3.73 -13.20 15.44
N THR A 85 -4.88 -12.68 14.99
CA THR A 85 -6.20 -13.08 15.50
C THR A 85 -6.46 -14.57 15.28
N GLU A 86 -6.16 -15.11 14.09
CA GLU A 86 -6.30 -16.53 13.79
C GLU A 86 -5.39 -17.40 14.66
N ALA A 87 -4.16 -16.98 14.91
CA ALA A 87 -3.25 -17.67 15.83
C ALA A 87 -3.77 -17.67 17.28
N SER A 88 -4.28 -16.53 17.77
CA SER A 88 -4.88 -16.45 19.11
C SER A 88 -6.14 -17.30 19.23
N LEU A 89 -7.00 -17.32 18.21
CA LEU A 89 -8.20 -18.17 18.17
C LEU A 89 -7.82 -19.65 18.16
N ALA A 90 -6.78 -20.03 17.41
CA ALA A 90 -6.29 -21.40 17.38
C ALA A 90 -5.87 -21.89 18.78
N LEU A 91 -5.13 -21.06 19.52
CA LEU A 91 -4.70 -21.36 20.89
C LEU A 91 -5.89 -21.44 21.84
N LEU A 92 -6.75 -20.40 21.86
CA LEU A 92 -7.92 -20.34 22.74
C LEU A 92 -8.83 -21.56 22.57
N LEU A 93 -9.18 -21.91 21.33
CA LEU A 93 -10.07 -23.05 21.06
C LEU A 93 -9.43 -24.38 21.45
N THR A 94 -8.11 -24.53 21.23
CA THR A 94 -7.39 -25.73 21.63
C THR A 94 -7.33 -25.88 23.16
N GLU A 95 -7.03 -24.79 23.88
CA GLU A 95 -7.00 -24.77 25.35
C GLU A 95 -8.39 -25.02 25.94
N MET A 96 -9.42 -24.34 25.44
CA MET A 96 -10.81 -24.60 25.86
C MET A 96 -11.20 -26.06 25.61
N GLY A 97 -10.83 -26.63 24.48
CA GLY A 97 -11.04 -28.05 24.19
C GLY A 97 -10.39 -28.96 25.24
N GLN A 98 -9.16 -28.66 25.65
CA GLN A 98 -8.45 -29.45 26.68
C GLN A 98 -9.13 -29.40 28.06
N HIS A 99 -9.78 -28.29 28.39
CA HIS A 99 -10.50 -28.11 29.66
C HIS A 99 -11.97 -28.57 29.63
N GLU A 100 -12.52 -28.80 28.44
CA GLU A 100 -13.91 -29.21 28.26
C GLU A 100 -14.12 -30.68 28.67
N ASN A 101 -15.14 -30.95 29.48
CA ASN A 101 -15.46 -32.28 29.98
C ASN A 101 -16.31 -33.09 29.00
N SER A 102 -17.14 -32.42 28.19
CA SER A 102 -17.93 -33.05 27.15
C SER A 102 -17.04 -33.52 26.00
N PRO A 103 -16.96 -34.83 25.69
CA PRO A 103 -16.08 -35.34 24.63
C PRO A 103 -16.38 -34.75 23.25
N SER A 104 -17.66 -34.53 22.93
CA SER A 104 -18.09 -33.97 21.63
C SER A 104 -17.71 -32.50 21.47
N ILE A 105 -17.86 -31.69 22.53
CA ILE A 105 -17.48 -30.28 22.53
C ILE A 105 -15.95 -30.16 22.53
N ARG A 106 -15.24 -30.95 23.34
CA ARG A 106 -13.78 -31.05 23.34
C ARG A 106 -13.22 -31.31 21.95
N GLU A 107 -13.77 -32.32 21.25
CA GLU A 107 -13.35 -32.66 19.90
C GLU A 107 -13.61 -31.51 18.93
N CYS A 108 -14.81 -30.92 18.96
CA CYS A 108 -15.18 -29.79 18.12
C CYS A 108 -14.24 -28.59 18.30
N LEU A 109 -13.98 -28.19 19.54
CA LEU A 109 -13.09 -27.07 19.87
C LEU A 109 -11.65 -27.35 19.44
N THR A 110 -11.15 -28.56 19.68
CA THR A 110 -9.79 -28.95 19.28
C THR A 110 -9.64 -28.96 17.75
N VAL A 111 -10.64 -29.48 17.02
CA VAL A 111 -10.66 -29.46 15.54
C VAL A 111 -10.71 -28.03 15.01
N ALA A 112 -11.53 -27.16 15.60
CA ALA A 112 -11.62 -25.75 15.24
C ALA A 112 -10.29 -25.01 15.52
N GLY A 113 -9.66 -25.28 16.68
CA GLY A 113 -8.33 -24.76 17.00
C GLY A 113 -7.27 -25.18 15.98
N GLY A 114 -7.23 -26.46 15.62
CA GLY A 114 -6.35 -26.98 14.57
C GLY A 114 -6.66 -26.43 13.18
N PHE A 115 -7.91 -26.09 12.88
CA PHE A 115 -8.32 -25.41 11.65
C PHE A 115 -7.69 -24.01 11.55
N PHE A 116 -7.92 -23.16 12.55
CA PHE A 116 -7.31 -21.82 12.59
C PHE A 116 -5.77 -21.90 12.66
N GLY A 117 -5.22 -22.93 13.31
CA GLY A 117 -3.82 -23.31 13.29
C GLY A 117 -3.22 -23.43 11.87
N ARG A 118 -3.95 -24.07 10.96
CA ARG A 118 -3.50 -24.24 9.57
C ARG A 118 -3.70 -22.98 8.74
N ILE A 119 -4.83 -22.29 8.93
CA ILE A 119 -5.13 -21.04 8.20
C ILE A 119 -4.11 -19.95 8.53
N HIS A 120 -3.75 -19.74 9.81
CA HIS A 120 -2.78 -18.70 10.16
C HIS A 120 -1.42 -18.94 9.50
N LYS A 121 -1.02 -20.22 9.34
CA LYS A 121 0.25 -20.58 8.71
C LYS A 121 0.22 -20.29 7.21
N GLN A 122 -0.90 -20.54 6.55
CA GLN A 122 -1.08 -20.19 5.14
C GLN A 122 -1.12 -18.67 4.92
N ARG A 123 -1.69 -17.92 5.87
CA ARG A 123 -1.70 -16.45 5.81
C ARG A 123 -0.31 -15.83 5.95
N ASP A 124 0.62 -16.50 6.65
CA ASP A 124 2.02 -16.06 6.78
C ASP A 124 2.71 -15.86 5.42
N ASP A 125 2.50 -16.80 4.49
CA ASP A 125 3.08 -16.73 3.14
C ASP A 125 2.47 -15.56 2.33
N LEU A 126 1.16 -15.31 2.49
CA LEU A 126 0.47 -14.17 1.89
C LEU A 126 1.00 -12.84 2.44
N VAL A 127 1.18 -12.73 3.76
CA VAL A 127 1.76 -11.53 4.41
C VAL A 127 3.15 -11.25 3.85
N LYS A 128 4.04 -12.25 3.83
CA LYS A 128 5.40 -12.12 3.28
C LYS A 128 5.39 -11.71 1.79
N GLY A 129 4.50 -12.29 0.99
CA GLY A 129 4.32 -11.91 -0.41
C GLY A 129 3.90 -10.44 -0.57
N SER A 130 3.00 -9.98 0.30
CA SER A 130 2.48 -8.61 0.30
C SER A 130 3.53 -7.59 0.77
N GLU A 131 4.31 -7.91 1.79
CA GLU A 131 5.46 -7.12 2.23
C GLU A 131 6.50 -6.98 1.12
N SER A 132 6.89 -8.10 0.52
CA SER A 132 7.86 -8.14 -0.58
C SER A 132 7.41 -7.29 -1.77
N ALA A 133 6.12 -7.36 -2.15
CA ALA A 133 5.55 -6.53 -3.19
C ALA A 133 5.57 -5.03 -2.81
N ALA A 134 5.18 -4.67 -1.59
CA ALA A 134 5.19 -3.29 -1.11
C ALA A 134 6.59 -2.69 -1.13
N SER A 135 7.56 -3.39 -0.53
CA SER A 135 8.96 -2.94 -0.48
C SER A 135 9.58 -2.82 -1.87
N ALA A 136 9.29 -3.73 -2.79
CA ALA A 136 9.81 -3.64 -4.15
C ALA A 136 9.26 -2.41 -4.91
N LEU A 137 7.97 -2.12 -4.78
CA LEU A 137 7.35 -0.94 -5.41
C LEU A 137 7.82 0.38 -4.78
N GLU A 138 8.07 0.39 -3.47
CA GLU A 138 8.64 1.51 -2.75
C GLU A 138 10.08 1.80 -3.19
N ASN A 139 10.92 0.76 -3.25
CA ASN A 139 12.31 0.87 -3.70
C ASN A 139 12.42 1.34 -5.16
N PHE A 140 11.55 0.82 -6.04
CA PHE A 140 11.48 1.28 -7.41
C PHE A 140 11.11 2.77 -7.48
N ALA A 141 10.09 3.20 -6.73
CA ALA A 141 9.67 4.60 -6.68
C ALA A 141 10.82 5.50 -6.21
N ALA A 142 11.47 5.17 -5.09
CA ALA A 142 12.56 5.95 -4.53
C ALA A 142 13.73 6.09 -5.52
N THR A 143 14.13 4.97 -6.16
CA THR A 143 15.24 4.96 -7.11
C THR A 143 14.92 5.76 -8.37
N ALA A 144 13.73 5.55 -8.95
CA ALA A 144 13.28 6.27 -10.15
C ALA A 144 13.15 7.78 -9.93
N ILE A 145 12.67 8.19 -8.76
CA ILE A 145 12.51 9.61 -8.39
C ILE A 145 13.87 10.28 -8.27
N GLU A 146 14.81 9.69 -7.52
CA GLU A 146 16.13 10.29 -7.34
C GLU A 146 16.92 10.35 -8.65
N ASP A 147 16.82 9.29 -9.47
CA ASP A 147 17.47 9.26 -10.77
C ASP A 147 16.91 10.35 -11.72
N LEU A 148 15.58 10.54 -11.77
CA LEU A 148 14.98 11.60 -12.60
C LEU A 148 15.34 13.00 -12.08
N LYS A 149 15.30 13.22 -10.77
CA LYS A 149 15.58 14.51 -10.13
C LYS A 149 16.97 15.06 -10.48
N LEU A 150 17.98 14.19 -10.55
CA LEU A 150 19.32 14.58 -10.98
C LEU A 150 19.35 15.04 -12.45
N SER A 151 18.64 14.35 -13.34
CA SER A 151 18.54 14.72 -14.75
C SER A 151 17.77 16.01 -14.96
N VAL A 152 16.65 16.21 -14.23
CA VAL A 152 15.85 17.44 -14.30
C VAL A 152 16.66 18.65 -13.84
N ARG A 153 17.45 18.55 -12.77
CA ARG A 153 18.32 19.65 -12.33
C ARG A 153 19.34 20.07 -13.39
N LYS A 154 19.93 19.12 -14.10
CA LYS A 154 20.87 19.40 -15.21
C LYS A 154 20.15 20.10 -16.37
N TYR A 155 18.98 19.60 -16.72
CA TYR A 155 18.10 20.20 -17.72
C TYR A 155 17.70 21.63 -17.36
N ASP A 156 17.25 21.89 -16.13
CA ASP A 156 16.87 23.23 -15.66
C ASP A 156 18.05 24.21 -15.65
N SER A 157 19.28 23.73 -15.37
CA SER A 157 20.48 24.55 -15.50
C SER A 157 20.71 24.95 -16.96
N ALA A 158 20.74 23.96 -17.86
CA ALA A 158 20.99 24.21 -19.28
C ALA A 158 19.89 25.06 -19.93
N ARG A 159 18.63 24.90 -19.50
CA ARG A 159 17.51 25.74 -19.92
C ARG A 159 17.71 27.20 -19.50
N ARG A 160 18.14 27.45 -18.27
CA ARG A 160 18.44 28.81 -17.78
C ARG A 160 19.63 29.44 -18.51
N GLU A 161 20.69 28.66 -18.77
CA GLU A 161 21.86 29.10 -19.55
C GLU A 161 21.46 29.47 -20.97
N TYR A 162 20.70 28.61 -21.67
CA TYR A 162 20.15 28.88 -23.00
C TYR A 162 19.33 30.18 -23.04
N LEU A 163 18.37 30.35 -22.12
CA LEU A 163 17.54 31.56 -22.04
C LEU A 163 18.35 32.82 -21.74
N ALA A 164 19.41 32.72 -20.94
CA ALA A 164 20.32 33.83 -20.65
C ALA A 164 21.15 34.22 -21.88
N SER A 165 21.69 33.25 -22.62
CA SER A 165 22.43 33.47 -23.87
C SER A 165 21.55 34.07 -24.97
N GLU A 166 20.33 33.55 -25.13
CA GLU A 166 19.34 34.08 -26.07
C GLU A 166 18.98 35.54 -25.77
N LYS A 167 18.74 35.87 -24.50
CA LYS A 167 18.46 37.23 -24.05
C LYS A 167 19.64 38.17 -24.27
N THR A 168 20.87 37.71 -24.05
CA THR A 168 22.10 38.49 -24.26
C THR A 168 22.28 38.84 -25.73
N VAL A 169 22.03 37.88 -26.62
CA VAL A 169 22.15 38.13 -28.06
C VAL A 169 21.03 38.99 -28.62
N ASN A 170 19.79 38.81 -28.18
CA ASN A 170 18.70 39.71 -28.55
C ASN A 170 18.98 41.16 -28.13
N ARG A 171 19.63 41.37 -26.98
CA ARG A 171 20.12 42.70 -26.55
C ARG A 171 21.32 43.20 -27.35
N SER A 172 22.17 42.30 -27.84
CA SER A 172 23.35 42.69 -28.63
C SER A 172 23.01 43.02 -30.10
N LYS A 173 21.99 42.36 -30.68
CA LYS A 173 21.49 42.62 -32.03
C LYS A 173 20.94 44.05 -32.19
N SER A 174 20.47 44.67 -31.10
CA SER A 174 20.00 46.06 -31.10
C SER A 174 21.13 47.10 -30.98
N ILE A 175 22.37 46.68 -30.70
CA ILE A 175 23.53 47.56 -30.55
C ILE A 175 24.47 47.32 -31.74
N ALA A 176 24.79 48.36 -32.50
CA ALA A 176 25.76 48.32 -33.59
C ALA A 176 27.14 47.91 -33.05
N THR A 177 27.43 46.61 -33.04
CA THR A 177 28.61 46.01 -32.42
C THR A 177 29.42 45.23 -33.45
N ASN A 178 30.75 45.29 -33.26
CA ASN A 178 31.81 44.61 -34.01
C ASN A 178 31.45 43.16 -34.39
N THR A 179 31.66 42.80 -35.65
CA THR A 179 31.35 41.49 -36.26
C THR A 179 31.99 40.32 -35.49
N GLU A 180 33.23 40.46 -35.05
CA GLU A 180 33.96 39.42 -34.31
C GLU A 180 33.31 39.09 -32.96
N ARG A 181 32.75 40.10 -32.27
CA ARG A 181 32.00 39.91 -31.02
C ARG A 181 30.67 39.18 -31.28
N ARG A 182 30.03 39.41 -32.42
CA ARG A 182 28.78 38.73 -32.79
C ARG A 182 29.01 37.25 -33.09
N GLU A 183 30.10 36.92 -33.79
CA GLU A 183 30.46 35.53 -34.10
C GLU A 183 30.78 34.73 -32.83
N MET A 184 31.53 35.32 -31.90
CA MET A 184 31.80 34.69 -30.59
C MET A 184 30.51 34.44 -29.79
N MET A 185 29.63 35.45 -29.68
CA MET A 185 28.34 35.29 -28.99
C MET A 185 27.42 34.28 -29.67
N GLN A 186 27.49 34.14 -31.01
CA GLN A 186 26.72 33.14 -31.74
C GLN A 186 27.22 31.71 -31.43
N GLY A 187 28.55 31.52 -31.35
CA GLY A 187 29.13 30.23 -30.92
C GLY A 187 28.68 29.81 -29.52
N GLU A 188 28.66 30.74 -28.56
CA GLU A 188 28.17 30.48 -27.20
C GLU A 188 26.67 30.10 -27.16
N ILE A 189 25.84 30.70 -28.02
CA ILE A 189 24.43 30.29 -28.16
C ILE A 189 24.34 28.89 -28.74
N ASP A 190 25.09 28.60 -29.80
CA ASP A 190 25.00 27.32 -30.50
C ASP A 190 25.39 26.18 -29.54
N ASP A 191 26.42 26.39 -28.73
CA ASP A 191 26.82 25.46 -27.66
C ASP A 191 25.74 25.32 -26.58
N ALA A 192 25.20 26.43 -26.06
CA ALA A 192 24.13 26.41 -25.07
C ALA A 192 22.86 25.73 -25.60
N THR A 193 22.51 25.96 -26.86
CA THR A 193 21.36 25.38 -27.56
C THR A 193 21.54 23.88 -27.75
N ASN A 194 22.72 23.44 -28.19
CA ASN A 194 23.05 22.03 -28.36
C ASN A 194 23.02 21.29 -27.01
N ASN A 195 23.58 21.88 -25.95
CA ASN A 195 23.56 21.31 -24.61
C ASN A 195 22.12 21.22 -24.05
N TYR A 196 21.33 22.28 -24.20
CA TYR A 196 19.91 22.29 -23.81
C TYR A 196 19.11 21.22 -24.55
N ARG A 197 19.21 21.15 -25.89
CA ARG A 197 18.51 20.14 -26.70
C ARG A 197 18.90 18.71 -26.32
N LEU A 198 20.18 18.47 -26.08
CA LEU A 198 20.68 17.17 -25.65
C LEU A 198 20.09 16.77 -24.30
N LEU A 199 20.10 17.68 -23.32
CA LEU A 199 19.56 17.41 -21.98
C LEU A 199 18.02 17.30 -21.98
N SER A 200 17.34 18.10 -22.80
CA SER A 200 15.90 18.00 -23.06
C SER A 200 15.52 16.60 -23.53
N TRP A 201 16.18 16.13 -24.60
CA TRP A 201 15.99 14.79 -25.14
C TRP A 201 16.33 13.70 -24.11
N GLN A 202 17.44 13.83 -23.38
CA GLN A 202 17.82 12.85 -22.36
C GLN A 202 16.77 12.74 -21.24
N VAL A 203 16.26 13.86 -20.74
CA VAL A 203 15.20 13.86 -19.72
C VAL A 203 13.93 13.25 -20.27
N GLY A 204 13.48 13.64 -21.47
CA GLY A 204 12.25 13.10 -22.02
C GLY A 204 12.33 11.60 -22.31
N GLN A 205 13.46 11.09 -22.80
CA GLN A 205 13.67 9.65 -22.92
C GLN A 205 13.66 8.95 -21.57
N LYS A 206 14.33 9.52 -20.57
CA LYS A 206 14.36 8.97 -19.22
C LYS A 206 12.96 8.87 -18.61
N VAL A 207 12.13 9.90 -18.75
CA VAL A 207 10.73 9.88 -18.28
C VAL A 207 9.93 8.79 -18.98
N LYS A 208 10.10 8.59 -20.29
CA LYS A 208 9.41 7.52 -21.05
C LYS A 208 9.85 6.14 -20.57
N ILE A 209 11.15 5.91 -20.39
CA ILE A 209 11.71 4.65 -19.87
C ILE A 209 11.15 4.36 -18.48
N LEU A 210 11.23 5.32 -17.56
CA LEU A 210 10.77 5.13 -16.19
C LEU A 210 9.26 4.89 -16.12
N SER A 211 8.48 5.58 -16.96
CA SER A 211 7.03 5.37 -17.06
C SER A 211 6.69 3.96 -17.56
N HIS A 212 7.39 3.45 -18.57
CA HIS A 212 7.18 2.10 -19.08
C HIS A 212 7.63 1.05 -18.05
N HIS A 213 8.82 1.23 -17.45
CA HIS A 213 9.35 0.33 -16.43
C HIS A 213 8.45 0.28 -15.20
N ARG A 214 7.87 1.41 -14.79
CA ARG A 214 6.87 1.48 -13.71
C ARG A 214 5.69 0.56 -13.99
N CYS A 215 5.09 0.68 -15.17
CA CYS A 215 3.94 -0.12 -15.56
C CYS A 215 4.26 -1.62 -15.42
N ARG A 216 5.41 -2.03 -15.94
CA ARG A 216 5.90 -3.41 -15.84
C ARG A 216 6.10 -3.87 -14.39
N GLU A 217 6.80 -3.07 -13.57
CA GLU A 217 7.04 -3.41 -12.16
C GLU A 217 5.72 -3.55 -11.41
N VAL A 218 4.81 -2.59 -11.55
CA VAL A 218 3.48 -2.63 -10.94
C VAL A 218 2.73 -3.90 -11.36
N CYS A 219 2.62 -4.18 -12.66
CA CYS A 219 1.95 -5.38 -13.14
C CYS A 219 2.58 -6.66 -12.59
N THR A 220 3.91 -6.75 -12.60
CA THR A 220 4.64 -7.93 -12.12
C THR A 220 4.39 -8.18 -10.63
N LYS A 221 4.53 -7.15 -9.79
CA LYS A 221 4.33 -7.28 -8.34
C LYS A 221 2.88 -7.57 -7.99
N MET A 222 1.93 -6.96 -8.69
CA MET A 222 0.50 -7.25 -8.49
C MET A 222 0.14 -8.67 -8.94
N SER A 223 0.70 -9.18 -10.04
CA SER A 223 0.48 -10.58 -10.45
C SER A 223 1.00 -11.58 -9.41
N VAL A 224 2.16 -11.30 -8.80
CA VAL A 224 2.71 -12.13 -7.72
C VAL A 224 1.79 -12.10 -6.48
N LEU A 225 1.30 -10.92 -6.09
CA LEU A 225 0.35 -10.78 -4.99
C LEU A 225 -0.95 -11.54 -5.25
N MET A 226 -1.52 -11.41 -6.44
CA MET A 226 -2.75 -12.13 -6.84
C MET A 226 -2.56 -13.65 -6.83
N ALA A 227 -1.38 -14.14 -7.24
CA ALA A 227 -1.07 -15.56 -7.16
C ALA A 227 -0.93 -16.05 -5.71
N ALA A 228 -0.35 -15.23 -4.82
CA ALA A 228 -0.29 -15.53 -3.39
C ALA A 228 -1.69 -15.57 -2.76
N GLU A 229 -2.58 -14.65 -3.13
CA GLU A 229 -3.99 -14.62 -2.72
C GLU A 229 -4.74 -15.87 -3.20
N GLU A 230 -4.61 -16.25 -4.47
CA GLU A 230 -5.25 -17.46 -5.00
C GLU A 230 -4.75 -18.71 -4.26
N ALA A 231 -3.44 -18.80 -4.01
CA ALA A 231 -2.84 -19.91 -3.28
C ALA A 231 -3.38 -19.98 -1.84
N PHE A 232 -3.47 -18.84 -1.15
CA PHE A 232 -4.06 -18.75 0.19
C PHE A 232 -5.52 -19.21 0.20
N ILE A 233 -6.37 -18.65 -0.68
CA ILE A 233 -7.80 -19.00 -0.73
C ILE A 233 -7.99 -20.49 -1.05
N THR A 234 -7.21 -21.03 -1.98
CA THR A 234 -7.28 -22.45 -2.36
C THR A 234 -6.88 -23.35 -1.20
N ALA A 235 -5.76 -23.04 -0.53
CA ALA A 235 -5.28 -23.80 0.61
C ALA A 235 -6.24 -23.71 1.81
N ALA A 236 -6.86 -22.55 2.03
CA ALA A 236 -7.87 -22.35 3.06
C ALA A 236 -9.12 -23.19 2.77
N ALA A 237 -9.61 -23.18 1.53
CA ALA A 237 -10.76 -23.98 1.11
C ALA A 237 -10.49 -25.49 1.23
N GLU A 238 -9.28 -25.95 0.89
CA GLU A 238 -8.84 -27.32 1.12
C GLU A 238 -8.79 -27.67 2.60
N THR A 239 -8.36 -26.73 3.44
CA THR A 239 -8.32 -26.90 4.89
C THR A 239 -9.72 -27.07 5.48
N VAL A 240 -10.70 -26.28 5.01
CA VAL A 240 -12.12 -26.44 5.36
C VAL A 240 -12.65 -27.80 4.90
N ARG A 241 -12.32 -28.22 3.68
CA ARG A 241 -12.78 -29.49 3.13
C ARG A 241 -12.20 -30.70 3.87
N ALA A 242 -10.91 -30.64 4.20
CA ALA A 242 -10.17 -31.74 4.84
C ALA A 242 -10.49 -31.88 6.33
N SER A 243 -10.84 -30.81 7.03
CA SER A 243 -11.25 -30.88 8.43
C SER A 243 -12.61 -31.58 8.63
N GLY A 244 -13.39 -31.77 7.55
CA GLY A 244 -14.78 -32.22 7.66
C GLY A 244 -15.67 -31.25 8.42
N TRP A 245 -15.14 -30.06 8.78
CA TRP A 245 -15.84 -29.04 9.51
C TRP A 245 -16.92 -28.46 8.60
N ARG A 246 -18.15 -28.89 8.84
CA ARG A 246 -19.31 -28.15 8.38
C ARG A 246 -19.61 -27.15 9.49
N PRO A 247 -19.62 -25.84 9.22
CA PRO A 247 -20.16 -24.92 10.20
C PRO A 247 -21.55 -25.44 10.55
N TYR A 248 -21.73 -25.83 11.81
CA TYR A 248 -23.05 -26.04 12.36
C TYR A 248 -23.68 -24.66 12.30
N VAL A 249 -24.50 -24.44 11.27
CA VAL A 249 -25.40 -23.29 11.18
C VAL A 249 -26.71 -23.85 11.70
N PRO A 250 -26.93 -23.88 13.02
CA PRO A 250 -28.26 -24.15 13.52
C PRO A 250 -29.16 -23.10 12.88
N ASN A 251 -30.34 -23.52 12.44
CA ASN A 251 -31.38 -22.51 12.27
C ASN A 251 -31.49 -21.76 13.63
N GLU A 252 -31.77 -20.45 13.61
CA GLU A 252 -31.76 -19.59 14.81
C GLU A 252 -32.55 -20.19 15.99
N ARG A 253 -33.52 -21.06 15.67
CA ARG A 253 -34.35 -21.83 16.59
C ARG A 253 -33.61 -22.97 17.28
N GLU A 254 -32.87 -23.83 16.58
CA GLU A 254 -32.03 -24.89 17.15
C GLU A 254 -30.91 -24.31 18.01
N ALA A 255 -30.36 -23.15 17.64
CA ALA A 255 -29.35 -22.46 18.44
C ALA A 255 -29.93 -22.03 19.79
N ASN A 256 -31.10 -21.40 19.77
CA ASN A 256 -31.82 -20.97 20.96
C ASN A 256 -32.33 -22.16 21.79
N GLU A 257 -32.78 -23.25 21.17
CA GLU A 257 -33.25 -24.45 21.89
C GLU A 257 -32.08 -25.14 22.60
N VAL A 258 -30.92 -25.31 21.96
CA VAL A 258 -29.72 -25.89 22.61
C VAL A 258 -29.19 -24.98 23.71
N ILE A 259 -29.12 -23.67 23.49
CA ILE A 259 -28.72 -22.71 24.54
C ILE A 259 -29.70 -22.77 25.71
N THR A 260 -31.00 -22.80 25.44
CA THR A 260 -32.04 -22.86 26.50
C THR A 260 -32.00 -24.18 27.25
N GLU A 261 -31.81 -25.32 26.59
CA GLU A 261 -31.64 -26.63 27.25
C GLU A 261 -30.37 -26.66 28.12
N CYS A 262 -29.24 -26.15 27.63
CA CYS A 262 -28.00 -26.08 28.42
C CYS A 262 -28.14 -25.16 29.65
N TYR A 263 -28.91 -24.07 29.57
CA TYR A 263 -29.16 -23.19 30.71
C TYR A 263 -30.24 -23.73 31.68
N THR A 264 -31.14 -24.58 31.22
CA THR A 264 -32.25 -25.10 32.04
C THR A 264 -31.94 -26.44 32.72
N GLN A 265 -30.97 -27.22 32.23
CA GLN A 265 -30.67 -28.54 32.78
C GLN A 265 -29.68 -28.57 33.96
N GLU A 266 -28.85 -27.53 34.20
CA GLU A 266 -27.85 -27.57 35.30
C GLU A 266 -27.61 -26.24 36.04
N ALA A 267 -28.57 -25.33 36.11
CA ALA A 267 -28.48 -24.24 37.10
C ALA A 267 -29.18 -24.65 38.41
N PRO A 268 -28.48 -25.09 39.48
CA PRO A 268 -29.10 -25.08 40.80
C PRO A 268 -29.58 -23.64 41.05
N ALA A 269 -30.89 -23.50 41.34
CA ALA A 269 -31.48 -22.21 41.62
C ALA A 269 -30.58 -21.44 42.61
N PRO A 270 -30.21 -20.18 42.34
CA PRO A 270 -29.45 -19.41 43.31
C PRO A 270 -30.29 -19.33 44.59
N ILE A 271 -29.86 -20.05 45.64
CA ILE A 271 -30.39 -19.88 46.98
C ILE A 271 -29.89 -18.53 47.46
N VAL A 272 -30.63 -17.48 47.15
CA VAL A 272 -30.43 -16.18 47.76
C VAL A 272 -31.07 -16.26 49.16
N SER A 273 -30.28 -16.69 50.15
CA SER A 273 -30.61 -16.49 51.55
C SER A 273 -30.39 -15.01 51.88
N LEU A 274 -31.47 -14.22 51.84
CA LEU A 274 -31.46 -12.87 52.41
C LEU A 274 -31.54 -13.01 53.93
N SER A 275 -30.38 -13.11 54.58
CA SER A 275 -30.26 -12.80 56.00
C SER A 275 -30.30 -11.28 56.18
N PRO A 276 -31.23 -10.72 56.99
CA PRO A 276 -31.31 -9.28 57.18
C PRO A 276 -30.20 -8.79 58.11
N SER A 277 -29.14 -8.23 57.54
CA SER A 277 -28.13 -7.48 58.26
C SER A 277 -28.71 -6.15 58.75
N ARG A 278 -29.01 -6.08 60.04
CA ARG A 278 -29.41 -4.89 60.78
C ARG A 278 -28.32 -3.80 60.69
N PRO A 279 -28.62 -2.54 60.36
CA PRO A 279 -27.62 -1.48 60.36
C PRO A 279 -27.36 -1.01 61.80
N ALA A 280 -26.09 -1.05 62.22
CA ALA A 280 -25.63 -0.55 63.49
C ALA A 280 -24.85 0.76 63.29
N TRP A 281 -25.54 1.90 63.19
CA TRP A 281 -24.91 3.22 63.39
C TRP A 281 -25.92 4.19 64.01
N GLY A 282 -25.76 4.45 65.30
CA GLY A 282 -26.37 5.56 66.01
C GLY A 282 -25.28 6.42 66.65
N GLY A 283 -25.27 7.71 66.30
CA GLY A 283 -24.65 8.85 67.03
C GLY A 283 -23.13 8.85 67.17
N THR A 284 -22.40 9.95 67.10
CA THR A 284 -22.71 11.38 67.32
C THR A 284 -21.55 12.22 66.77
N GLY A 285 -21.78 13.50 66.48
CA GLY A 285 -20.70 14.50 66.55
C GLY A 285 -20.56 15.50 65.39
N SER A 286 -21.29 16.62 65.53
CA SER A 286 -20.84 17.99 65.26
C SER A 286 -20.26 18.40 63.90
N GLY A 287 -20.92 19.38 63.25
CA GLY A 287 -20.22 20.60 62.80
C GLY A 287 -20.41 21.07 61.36
N GLY A 288 -21.51 21.79 61.09
CA GLY A 288 -21.52 23.06 60.33
C GLY A 288 -21.29 23.08 58.81
N PRO A 289 -21.68 24.17 58.11
CA PRO A 289 -22.37 24.07 56.82
C PRO A 289 -21.75 24.87 55.65
N ALA A 290 -22.49 24.89 54.53
CA ALA A 290 -22.33 25.64 53.27
C ALA A 290 -21.48 24.93 52.20
N GLY A 291 -21.87 24.82 50.93
CA GLY A 291 -22.99 25.35 50.17
C GLY A 291 -22.73 25.07 48.68
N GLY A 292 -23.76 25.14 47.84
CA GLY A 292 -23.59 25.30 46.39
C GLY A 292 -23.67 24.04 45.53
N ARG A 293 -24.89 23.72 45.09
CA ARG A 293 -25.19 23.20 43.74
C ARG A 293 -25.26 24.40 42.76
N PRO A 294 -25.43 24.27 41.43
CA PRO A 294 -25.46 23.07 40.58
C PRO A 294 -24.78 23.22 39.17
N ASP A 295 -24.80 22.12 38.42
CA ASP A 295 -25.11 22.01 36.98
C ASP A 295 -24.21 22.60 35.85
N LYS A 296 -24.02 21.70 34.86
CA LYS A 296 -24.12 21.90 33.39
C LYS A 296 -22.82 22.04 32.56
N PRO A 297 -22.89 21.73 31.23
CA PRO A 297 -22.17 20.58 30.68
C PRO A 297 -21.20 20.92 29.52
N VAL A 298 -20.57 19.87 29.01
CA VAL A 298 -19.63 19.79 27.87
C VAL A 298 -20.20 20.40 26.57
N PRO A 299 -19.41 21.17 25.80
CA PRO A 299 -19.78 21.64 24.46
C PRO A 299 -19.36 20.66 23.33
N PRO A 300 -20.06 20.67 22.16
CA PRO A 300 -19.75 19.80 21.02
C PRO A 300 -18.73 20.40 20.04
N LEU A 301 -18.08 19.50 19.28
CA LEU A 301 -17.11 19.78 18.23
C LEU A 301 -17.70 20.63 17.08
N ALA A 302 -16.94 21.66 16.68
CA ALA A 302 -17.17 22.41 15.45
C ALA A 302 -16.37 21.82 14.28
N ALA A 303 -17.03 21.73 13.13
CA ALA A 303 -16.46 21.44 11.83
C ALA A 303 -15.54 22.58 11.37
N GLY A 304 -14.36 22.24 10.87
CA GLY A 304 -13.41 23.18 10.27
C GLY A 304 -13.08 22.76 8.84
N SER A 305 -13.76 23.39 7.89
CA SER A 305 -13.38 23.49 6.48
C SER A 305 -12.11 24.34 6.33
N GLY A 306 -11.12 23.86 5.59
CA GLY A 306 -9.92 24.64 5.23
C GLY A 306 -9.37 24.20 3.88
N GLY A 307 -9.66 24.98 2.84
CA GLY A 307 -9.06 24.87 1.52
C GLY A 307 -8.04 25.99 1.28
N GLN A 308 -6.96 25.60 0.56
CA GLN A 308 -6.08 26.38 -0.31
C GLN A 308 -5.20 27.51 0.23
N GLY A 309 -3.94 27.48 -0.21
CA GLY A 309 -3.01 28.61 -0.21
C GLY A 309 -1.54 28.18 -0.24
N TRP A 310 -1.03 27.78 -1.40
CA TRP A 310 0.42 27.70 -1.67
C TRP A 310 0.87 29.04 -2.25
N SER A 311 1.76 29.75 -1.56
CA SER A 311 2.49 30.92 -2.08
C SER A 311 3.95 30.54 -2.30
N PRO A 312 4.55 30.81 -3.48
CA PRO A 312 5.97 30.65 -3.70
C PRO A 312 6.64 32.02 -3.63
N ASP A 313 7.25 32.36 -2.50
CA ASP A 313 8.28 33.39 -2.42
C ASP A 313 9.06 33.19 -1.13
N GLY A 314 10.38 33.11 -1.23
CA GLY A 314 11.25 32.77 -0.11
C GLY A 314 12.69 32.58 -0.56
N SER A 315 13.23 33.62 -1.20
CA SER A 315 14.66 33.89 -1.26
C SER A 315 15.24 33.82 0.15
N ASP A 316 16.34 33.09 0.35
CA ASP A 316 17.22 33.34 1.48
C ASP A 316 18.70 33.21 1.06
N PRO A 317 19.58 34.00 1.72
CA PRO A 317 20.84 34.44 1.17
C PRO A 317 22.02 33.50 1.45
N VAL A 318 23.03 33.64 0.60
CA VAL A 318 24.39 33.11 0.78
C VAL A 318 25.05 33.80 1.98
N VAL A 319 25.57 33.02 2.92
CA VAL A 319 26.57 33.46 3.89
C VAL A 319 27.93 32.92 3.45
N VAL A 320 28.92 33.81 3.49
CA VAL A 320 30.34 33.66 3.13
C VAL A 320 31.02 32.53 3.90
#